data_AF-A0A7C7Y0E7-F1
#
_entry.id   AF-A0A7C7Y0E7-F1
#
_cell.length_a   1.000
_cell.length_b   1.000
_cell.length_c   1.000
_cell.angle_alpha   90.00
_cell.angle_beta   90.00
_cell.angle_gamma   90.00
#
_symmetry.space_group_name_H-M   'P 1'
#
loop_
_entity.id
_entity.type
_entity.pdbx_description
1 polymer ?
#
loop_
_entity_poly.entity_id
_entity_poly.type
_entity_poly.pdbx_seq_one_letter_code
_entity_poly.pdbx_strand_id
1 'polypeptide(L)'
;MSLLSLSINAAEEEFTLLTIQGDLVGKIDSLDLSSDRDTLLNSYYNLLPQGLRTEIKTLRQILSTCIPDYEVAVNAGDSAEFSEIKDEIDLYWAAIRSIHIQHFTREVVDFLGSIYNNEFPFSL
;
A
#
# COMPACT_ATOMS: atom_id res chain seq x y z
N MET A 1 -7.23 -1.19 -33.76
CA MET A 1 -6.77 -1.56 -32.40
C MET A 1 -7.67 -2.68 -31.92
N SER A 2 -7.19 -3.92 -32.01
CA SER A 2 -7.97 -5.13 -31.73
C SER A 2 -7.82 -5.49 -30.26
N LEU A 3 -8.90 -5.42 -29.49
CA LEU A 3 -8.95 -5.95 -28.12
C LEU A 3 -9.12 -7.47 -28.23
N LEU A 4 -8.09 -8.22 -27.84
CA LEU A 4 -8.17 -9.68 -27.76
C LEU A 4 -8.82 -10.05 -26.42
N SER A 5 -10.13 -10.34 -26.46
CA SER A 5 -10.83 -11.01 -25.37
C SER A 5 -10.66 -12.52 -25.56
N LEU A 6 -9.90 -13.17 -24.68
CA LEU A 6 -9.87 -14.63 -24.59
C LEU A 6 -10.94 -15.07 -23.58
N SER A 7 -11.95 -15.79 -24.04
CA SER A 7 -12.95 -16.43 -23.18
C SER A 7 -12.53 -17.86 -22.91
N ILE A 8 -12.25 -18.21 -21.66
CA ILE A 8 -12.10 -19.60 -21.18
C ILE A 8 -13.15 -19.84 -20.10
N ASN A 9 -13.96 -20.88 -20.28
CA ASN A 9 -14.92 -21.38 -19.29
C ASN A 9 -14.34 -22.65 -18.64
N ALA A 10 -14.14 -22.66 -17.31
CA ALA A 10 -14.35 -23.82 -16.42
C ALA A 10 -13.93 -23.49 -14.97
N ALA A 11 -14.80 -23.83 -14.01
CA ALA A 11 -14.76 -23.57 -12.57
C ALA A 11 -14.97 -22.08 -12.19
N GLU A 12 -15.72 -21.82 -11.12
CA GLU A 12 -15.81 -20.50 -10.48
C GLU A 12 -14.44 -20.14 -9.87
N GLU A 13 -13.44 -19.95 -10.72
CA GLU A 13 -12.27 -19.16 -10.37
C GLU A 13 -12.74 -17.71 -10.32
N GLU A 14 -12.63 -17.09 -9.16
CA GLU A 14 -12.74 -15.65 -9.02
C GLU A 14 -11.60 -15.03 -9.84
N PHE A 15 -11.87 -14.78 -11.13
CA PHE A 15 -10.90 -14.19 -12.03
C PHE A 15 -10.56 -12.79 -11.53
N THR A 16 -9.32 -12.62 -11.06
CA THR A 16 -8.80 -11.31 -10.68
C THR A 16 -8.59 -10.50 -11.95
N LEU A 17 -9.57 -9.64 -12.28
CA LEU A 17 -9.46 -8.72 -13.40
C LEU A 17 -8.56 -7.54 -13.00
N LEU A 18 -7.47 -7.37 -13.75
CA LEU A 18 -6.48 -6.32 -13.52
C LEU A 18 -6.44 -5.37 -14.71
N THR A 19 -6.62 -4.08 -14.43
CA THR A 19 -6.37 -3.04 -15.43
C THR A 19 -4.86 -2.76 -15.50
N ILE A 20 -4.28 -2.70 -16.69
CA ILE A 20 -2.88 -2.29 -16.91
C ILE A 20 -2.86 -1.03 -17.76
N GLN A 21 -2.19 0.03 -17.29
CA GLN A 21 -2.01 1.28 -18.03
C GLN A 21 -0.52 1.52 -18.29
N GLY A 22 -0.05 1.16 -19.49
CA GLY A 22 1.38 1.13 -19.79
C GLY A 22 2.04 -0.03 -19.03
N ASP A 23 3.07 0.28 -18.25
CA ASP A 23 3.76 -0.69 -17.36
C ASP A 23 3.25 -0.64 -15.91
N LEU A 24 2.21 0.16 -15.64
CA LEU A 24 1.66 0.37 -14.30
C LEU A 24 0.47 -0.54 -14.02
N VAL A 25 0.44 -1.04 -12.79
CA VAL A 25 -0.63 -1.87 -12.24
C VAL A 25 -1.81 -0.96 -11.87
N GLY A 26 -2.95 -1.20 -12.49
CA GLY A 26 -4.22 -0.51 -12.26
C GLY A 26 -5.08 -1.21 -11.22
N LYS A 27 -6.34 -0.78 -11.13
CA LYS A 27 -7.30 -1.34 -10.18
C LYS A 27 -7.52 -2.84 -10.42
N ILE A 28 -7.75 -3.53 -9.31
CA ILE A 28 -8.26 -4.90 -9.28
C ILE A 28 -9.79 -4.81 -9.21
N ASP A 29 -10.48 -5.12 -10.31
CA ASP A 29 -11.94 -4.92 -10.41
C ASP A 29 -12.73 -5.90 -9.52
N SER A 30 -12.17 -7.08 -9.26
CA SER A 30 -12.75 -8.09 -8.39
C SER A 30 -12.40 -7.90 -6.90
N LEU A 31 -11.71 -6.81 -6.55
CA LEU A 31 -11.28 -6.61 -5.17
C LEU A 31 -12.47 -6.22 -4.30
N ASP A 32 -12.77 -7.05 -3.30
CA ASP A 32 -13.73 -6.71 -2.27
C ASP A 32 -13.19 -5.57 -1.38
N LEU A 33 -13.66 -4.35 -1.65
CA LEU A 33 -13.27 -3.15 -0.89
C LEU A 33 -13.78 -3.15 0.56
N SER A 34 -14.63 -4.11 0.96
CA SER A 34 -15.05 -4.32 2.35
C SER A 34 -14.10 -5.20 3.15
N SER A 35 -13.12 -5.83 2.49
CA SER A 35 -12.06 -6.59 3.14
C SER A 35 -11.20 -5.74 4.07
N ASP A 36 -10.53 -6.39 5.01
CA ASP A 36 -9.66 -5.69 5.94
C ASP A 36 -8.44 -5.05 5.24
N ARG A 37 -7.82 -4.10 5.94
CA ARG A 37 -6.68 -3.32 5.48
C ARG A 37 -5.55 -4.18 4.91
N ASP A 38 -5.15 -5.21 5.64
CA ASP A 38 -4.01 -6.03 5.28
C ASP A 38 -4.31 -6.84 4.03
N THR A 39 -5.52 -7.37 3.92
CA THR A 39 -6.00 -8.04 2.71
C THR A 39 -5.96 -7.11 1.51
N LEU A 40 -6.47 -5.89 1.61
CA LEU A 40 -6.44 -4.91 0.51
C LEU A 40 -5.02 -4.57 0.06
N LEU A 41 -4.11 -4.29 1.00
CA LEU A 41 -2.72 -3.97 0.69
C LEU A 41 -1.98 -5.17 0.08
N ASN A 42 -2.18 -6.36 0.64
CA ASN A 42 -1.54 -7.58 0.17
C ASN A 42 -1.99 -7.94 -1.26
N SER A 43 -3.26 -7.69 -1.61
CA SER A 43 -3.76 -7.90 -2.98
C SER A 43 -2.96 -7.09 -4.01
N TYR A 44 -2.64 -5.83 -3.72
CA TYR A 44 -1.81 -5.01 -4.63
C TYR A 44 -0.33 -5.39 -4.57
N TYR A 45 0.22 -5.65 -3.39
CA TYR A 45 1.65 -5.92 -3.26
C TYR A 45 2.06 -7.28 -3.81
N ASN A 46 1.11 -8.22 -3.89
CA ASN A 46 1.33 -9.49 -4.54
C ASN A 46 1.53 -9.38 -6.06
N LEU A 47 1.19 -8.23 -6.66
CA LEU A 47 1.43 -7.91 -8.07
C LEU A 47 2.85 -7.35 -8.30
N LEU A 48 3.57 -6.97 -7.23
CA LEU A 48 4.94 -6.49 -7.34
C LEU A 48 5.94 -7.63 -7.55
N PRO A 49 7.07 -7.36 -8.24
CA PRO A 49 8.23 -8.25 -8.26
C PRO A 49 8.65 -8.70 -6.85
N GLN A 50 9.16 -9.91 -6.71
CA GLN A 50 9.48 -10.52 -5.40
C GLN A 50 10.40 -9.64 -4.53
N GLY A 51 11.39 -8.98 -5.13
CA GLY A 51 12.29 -8.07 -4.42
C GLY A 51 11.52 -6.91 -3.77
N LEU A 52 10.70 -6.21 -4.56
CA LEU A 52 9.89 -5.08 -4.11
C LEU A 52 8.80 -5.50 -3.11
N ARG A 53 8.24 -6.70 -3.27
CA ARG A 53 7.29 -7.27 -2.31
C ARG A 53 7.93 -7.49 -0.94
N THR A 54 9.18 -7.95 -0.92
CA THR A 54 9.93 -8.13 0.33
C THR A 54 10.24 -6.77 0.94
N GLU A 55 10.71 -5.83 0.14
CA GLU A 55 11.02 -4.47 0.56
C GLU A 55 9.81 -3.75 1.16
N ILE A 56 8.68 -3.73 0.47
CA ILE A 56 7.48 -3.04 0.94
C ILE A 56 6.90 -3.68 2.20
N LYS A 57 7.05 -5.01 2.37
CA LYS A 57 6.66 -5.71 3.59
C LYS A 57 7.55 -5.29 4.77
N THR A 58 8.85 -5.19 4.57
CA THR A 58 9.79 -4.71 5.58
C THR A 58 9.51 -3.27 5.96
N LEU A 59 9.33 -2.37 4.98
CA LEU A 59 9.01 -0.96 5.22
C LEU A 59 7.71 -0.82 6.02
N ARG A 60 6.66 -1.58 5.68
CA ARG A 60 5.41 -1.60 6.44
C ARG A 60 5.59 -2.05 7.88
N GLN A 61 6.39 -3.09 8.09
CA GLN A 61 6.63 -3.62 9.43
C GLN A 61 7.36 -2.57 10.28
N ILE A 62 8.37 -1.89 9.74
CA ILE A 62 9.07 -0.80 10.44
C ILE A 62 8.10 0.35 10.72
N LEU A 63 7.31 0.77 9.74
CA LEU A 63 6.34 1.85 9.92
C LEU A 63 5.31 1.52 11.02
N SER A 64 4.89 0.25 11.14
CA SER A 64 3.98 -0.19 12.19
C SER A 64 4.62 -0.17 13.59
N THR A 65 5.94 -0.36 13.69
CA THR A 65 6.64 -0.28 14.99
C THR A 65 6.81 1.15 15.47
N CYS A 66 6.79 2.15 14.57
CA CYS A 66 6.87 3.56 14.96
C CYS A 66 5.57 4.08 15.61
N ILE A 67 4.42 3.44 15.39
CA ILE A 67 3.13 3.87 15.96
C ILE A 67 3.13 3.86 17.51
N PRO A 68 3.47 2.75 18.20
CA PRO A 68 3.50 2.75 19.65
C PRO A 68 4.53 3.73 20.22
N ASP A 69 5.69 3.87 19.57
CA ASP A 69 6.73 4.82 20.00
C ASP A 69 6.22 6.27 19.89
N TYR A 70 5.52 6.60 18.80
CA TYR A 70 4.85 7.89 18.63
C TYR A 70 3.84 8.18 19.74
N GLU A 71 3.00 7.19 20.08
CA GLU A 71 2.02 7.33 21.16
C GLU A 71 2.69 7.57 22.52
N VAL A 72 3.81 6.90 22.79
CA VAL A 72 4.59 7.10 24.02
C VAL A 72 5.15 8.52 24.08
N ALA A 73 5.79 8.99 23.01
CA ALA A 73 6.36 10.35 22.94
C ALA A 73 5.30 11.44 23.14
N VAL A 74 4.13 11.27 22.50
CA VAL A 74 2.98 12.17 22.66
C VAL A 74 2.48 12.19 24.10
N ASN A 75 2.32 11.01 24.72
CA ASN A 75 1.83 10.91 26.10
C ASN A 75 2.84 11.44 27.13
N ALA A 76 4.14 11.33 26.85
CA ALA A 76 5.20 11.89 27.68
C ALA A 76 5.34 13.42 27.52
N GLY A 77 4.79 13.99 26.44
CA GLY A 77 4.99 15.39 26.08
C GLY A 77 6.43 15.68 25.65
N ASP A 78 7.17 14.67 25.19
CA ASP A 78 8.54 14.80 24.71
C ASP A 78 8.53 15.25 23.25
N SER A 79 8.61 16.56 23.03
CA SER A 79 8.60 17.14 21.69
C SER A 79 9.82 16.76 20.85
N ALA A 80 10.95 16.43 21.49
CA ALA A 80 12.17 16.07 20.76
C ALA A 80 12.04 14.64 20.21
N GLU A 81 11.64 13.70 21.07
CA GLU A 81 11.37 12.32 20.69
C GLU A 81 10.24 12.23 19.66
N PHE A 82 9.18 13.04 19.82
CA PHE A 82 8.11 13.18 18.82
C PHE A 82 8.64 13.56 17.44
N SER A 83 9.51 14.58 17.36
CA SER A 83 10.05 15.05 16.09
C SER A 83 10.93 14.00 15.42
N GLU A 84 11.75 13.30 16.19
CA GLU A 84 12.61 12.23 15.69
C GLU A 84 11.78 11.07 15.11
N ILE A 85 10.77 10.61 15.85
CA ILE A 85 9.88 9.53 15.39
C ILE A 85 9.09 9.98 14.14
N LYS A 86 8.64 11.24 14.10
CA LYS A 86 7.93 11.78 12.93
C LYS A 86 8.82 11.82 11.68
N ASP A 87 10.08 12.23 11.81
CA ASP A 87 11.04 12.24 10.71
C ASP A 87 11.31 10.81 10.18
N GLU A 88 11.40 9.83 11.09
CA GLU A 88 11.57 8.42 10.74
C GLU A 88 10.35 7.87 9.99
N ILE A 89 9.14 8.17 10.47
CA ILE A 89 7.90 7.81 9.79
C ILE A 89 7.84 8.44 8.40
N ASP A 90 8.16 9.72 8.27
CA ASP A 90 8.14 10.43 6.98
C ASP A 90 9.12 9.81 5.98
N LEU A 91 10.30 9.39 6.46
CA LEU A 91 11.29 8.70 5.64
C LEU A 91 10.74 7.37 5.10
N TYR A 92 10.20 6.51 5.96
CA TYR A 92 9.69 5.20 5.55
C TYR A 92 8.43 5.31 4.70
N TRP A 93 7.55 6.26 5.02
CA TRP A 93 6.39 6.54 4.20
C TRP A 93 6.78 7.03 2.80
N ALA A 94 7.77 7.92 2.69
CA ALA A 94 8.28 8.37 1.41
C ALA A 94 8.83 7.21 0.56
N ALA A 95 9.51 6.24 1.18
CA ALA A 95 10.00 5.04 0.50
C ALA A 95 8.84 4.18 -0.03
N ILE A 96 7.81 3.91 0.78
CA ILE A 96 6.61 3.18 0.36
C ILE A 96 5.90 3.91 -0.80
N ARG A 97 5.70 5.22 -0.66
CA ARG A 97 5.05 6.05 -1.67
C ARG A 97 5.84 6.09 -2.98
N SER A 98 7.17 6.05 -2.90
CA SER A 98 8.04 5.95 -4.08
C SER A 98 7.79 4.63 -4.84
N ILE A 99 7.73 3.50 -4.13
CA ILE A 99 7.37 2.20 -4.74
C ILE A 99 5.97 2.30 -5.37
N HIS A 100 5.01 2.94 -4.68
CA HIS A 100 3.66 3.06 -5.21
C HIS A 100 3.61 3.81 -6.54
N ILE A 101 4.23 5.01 -6.60
CA ILE A 101 4.22 5.87 -7.78
C ILE A 101 4.92 5.21 -8.98
N GLN A 102 5.94 4.38 -8.72
CA GLN A 102 6.71 3.72 -9.78
C GLN A 102 5.98 2.51 -10.39
N HIS A 103 5.07 1.87 -9.65
CA HIS A 103 4.50 0.58 -10.03
C HIS A 103 2.98 0.56 -10.19
N PHE A 104 2.28 1.53 -9.64
CA PHE A 104 0.83 1.60 -9.69
C PHE A 104 0.34 2.83 -10.43
N THR A 105 -0.84 2.72 -11.04
CA THR A 105 -1.54 3.88 -11.61
C THR A 105 -1.87 4.90 -10.53
N ARG A 106 -2.04 6.17 -10.91
CA ARG A 106 -2.40 7.25 -9.98
C ARG A 106 -3.62 6.91 -9.11
N GLU A 107 -4.63 6.29 -9.70
CA GLU A 107 -5.86 5.91 -9.00
C GLU A 107 -5.59 4.87 -7.89
N VAL A 108 -4.72 3.90 -8.15
CA VAL A 108 -4.30 2.92 -7.14
C VAL A 108 -3.39 3.56 -6.10
N VAL A 109 -2.50 4.47 -6.49
CA VAL A 109 -1.66 5.24 -5.54
C VAL A 109 -2.54 6.02 -4.57
N ASP A 110 -3.56 6.72 -5.07
CA ASP A 110 -4.49 7.49 -4.24
C ASP A 110 -5.29 6.56 -3.30
N PHE A 111 -5.72 5.40 -3.80
CA PHE A 111 -6.39 4.37 -2.99
C PHE A 111 -5.49 3.82 -1.88
N LEU A 112 -4.27 3.37 -2.21
CA LEU A 112 -3.31 2.86 -1.24
C LEU A 112 -2.97 3.95 -0.21
N GLY A 113 -2.72 5.19 -0.63
CA GLY A 113 -2.50 6.32 0.27
C GLY A 113 -3.66 6.55 1.25
N SER A 114 -4.91 6.40 0.80
CA SER A 114 -6.07 6.50 1.70
C SER A 114 -6.09 5.42 2.79
N ILE A 115 -5.59 4.23 2.48
CA ILE A 115 -5.49 3.13 3.46
C ILE A 115 -4.50 3.50 4.57
N TYR A 116 -3.32 4.02 4.21
CA TYR A 116 -2.30 4.45 5.17
C TYR A 116 -2.77 5.65 6.00
N ASN A 117 -3.44 6.63 5.40
CA ASN A 117 -3.97 7.78 6.14
C ASN A 117 -5.00 7.39 7.22
N ASN A 118 -5.66 6.24 7.07
CA ASN A 118 -6.58 5.70 8.08
C ASN A 118 -5.89 4.83 9.14
N GLU A 119 -4.60 4.49 8.94
CA GLU A 119 -3.81 3.66 9.85
C GLU A 119 -3.02 4.50 10.86
N PHE A 120 -2.54 5.67 10.45
CA PHE A 120 -1.66 6.49 11.27
C PHE A 120 -2.44 7.59 12.01
N PRO A 121 -2.14 7.85 13.29
CA PRO A 121 -2.82 8.88 14.08
C PRO A 121 -2.45 10.33 13.68
N PHE A 122 -1.63 10.48 12.64
CA PHE A 122 -1.14 11.75 12.10
C PHE A 122 -1.20 11.72 10.58
N SER A 123 -1.21 12.89 9.96
CA SER A 123 -1.23 13.00 8.50
C SER A 123 0.11 12.61 7.88
N LEU A 124 0.02 11.75 6.87
CA LEU A 124 1.11 11.27 6.01
C LEU A 124 1.12 11.97 4.64
#